data_AF-A0A2A2Q6J7-F1
#
_entry.id   AF-A0A2A2Q6J7-F1
#
_cell.length_a   1.000
_cell.length_b   1.000
_cell.length_c   1.000
_cell.angle_alpha   90.00
_cell.angle_beta   90.00
_cell.angle_gamma   90.00
#
_symmetry.space_group_name_H-M   'P 1'
#
loop_
_entity.id
_entity.type
_entity.pdbx_description
1 polymer ?
#
loop_
_entity_poly.entity_id
_entity_poly.type
_entity_poly.pdbx_seq_one_letter_code
_entity_poly.pdbx_strand_id
1 'polypeptide(L)'
;MVDPCVWQTVSGPAGIEFRTVHAAAGYSYTLRRTLSLAGRTLVSATELANTGSSRLALEWFAHPFFAVPADGACARLPAGSSIADNPGFAFTGLQLRERRRFARQDDGHMDTLQLPPAATLVADLPHPTHGCVRFATDFVPDRCIVWGNDRTFSLEPYLVLDLAPGASRTWSLRYTFGTA
;
A
#
# COMPACT_ATOMS: atom_id res chain seq x y z
N MET A 1 -15.54 11.88 18.48
CA MET A 1 -14.85 10.62 18.16
C MET A 1 -15.64 9.96 17.03
N VAL A 2 -14.98 9.45 16.00
CA VAL A 2 -15.67 8.77 14.89
C VAL A 2 -15.45 7.29 15.10
N ASP A 3 -16.51 6.51 15.20
CA ASP A 3 -16.41 5.07 15.47
C ASP A 3 -15.86 4.32 14.24
N PRO A 4 -15.10 3.23 14.43
CA PRO A 4 -14.73 2.35 13.32
C PRO A 4 -15.97 1.79 12.62
N CYS A 5 -15.94 1.72 11.28
CA CYS A 5 -17.01 1.09 10.53
C CYS A 5 -17.13 -0.41 10.86
N VAL A 6 -18.35 -0.95 10.79
CA VAL A 6 -18.59 -2.39 10.88
C VAL A 6 -18.47 -3.01 9.49
N TRP A 7 -17.72 -4.11 9.39
CA TRP A 7 -17.52 -4.86 8.16
C TRP A 7 -18.42 -6.08 8.10
N GLN A 8 -19.06 -6.28 6.96
CA GLN A 8 -19.62 -7.56 6.55
C GLN A 8 -18.56 -8.30 5.72
N THR A 9 -18.37 -9.58 6.02
CA THR A 9 -17.39 -10.41 5.31
C THR A 9 -18.08 -11.60 4.65
N VAL A 10 -17.79 -11.82 3.38
CA VAL A 10 -18.26 -12.97 2.61
C VAL A 10 -17.04 -13.67 2.03
N SER A 11 -16.86 -14.93 2.39
CA SER A 11 -15.78 -15.78 1.86
C SER A 11 -16.33 -16.77 0.84
N GLY A 12 -15.59 -17.00 -0.24
CA GLY A 12 -15.93 -17.99 -1.25
C GLY A 12 -14.69 -18.53 -1.95
N PRO A 13 -14.87 -19.47 -2.91
CA PRO A 13 -13.74 -20.13 -3.59
C PRO A 13 -12.82 -19.17 -4.34
N ALA A 14 -13.35 -18.03 -4.80
CA ALA A 14 -12.62 -17.02 -5.57
C ALA A 14 -11.92 -15.96 -4.71
N GLY A 15 -12.16 -15.92 -3.40
CA GLY A 15 -11.61 -14.89 -2.52
C GLY A 15 -12.48 -14.53 -1.32
N ILE A 16 -12.09 -13.45 -0.65
CA ILE A 16 -12.81 -12.87 0.49
C ILE A 16 -13.20 -11.44 0.12
N GLU A 17 -14.45 -11.10 0.39
CA GLU A 17 -14.99 -9.78 0.19
C GLU A 17 -15.38 -9.15 1.53
N PHE A 18 -15.01 -7.90 1.70
CA PHE A 18 -15.35 -7.05 2.83
C PHE A 18 -16.23 -5.92 2.32
N ARG A 19 -17.37 -5.69 2.95
CA ARG A 19 -18.29 -4.60 2.62
C ARG A 19 -18.64 -3.79 3.85
N THR A 20 -18.76 -2.48 3.69
CA THR A 20 -19.35 -1.62 4.71
C THR A 20 -20.15 -0.51 4.06
N VAL A 21 -21.21 -0.09 4.76
CA VAL A 21 -21.93 1.15 4.51
C VAL A 21 -21.78 1.95 5.77
N HIS A 22 -21.24 3.17 5.67
CA HIS A 22 -20.94 3.97 6.84
C HIS A 22 -21.26 5.43 6.60
N ALA A 23 -21.74 6.09 7.65
CA ALA A 23 -21.97 7.52 7.68
C ALA A 23 -21.30 8.10 8.93
N ALA A 24 -20.33 8.98 8.73
CA ALA A 24 -19.49 9.49 9.80
C ALA A 24 -18.83 10.82 9.39
N ALA A 25 -18.66 11.74 10.35
CA ALA A 25 -18.02 13.05 10.13
C ALA A 25 -18.60 13.86 8.94
N GLY A 26 -19.91 13.74 8.68
CA GLY A 26 -20.59 14.44 7.57
C GLY A 26 -20.47 13.76 6.21
N TYR A 27 -19.82 12.59 6.14
CA TYR A 27 -19.71 11.76 4.94
C TYR A 27 -20.61 10.54 5.03
N SER A 28 -21.10 10.07 3.88
CA SER A 28 -21.77 8.78 3.74
C SER A 28 -21.18 8.05 2.54
N TYR A 29 -20.82 6.79 2.71
CA TYR A 29 -20.16 6.01 1.66
C TYR A 29 -20.48 4.52 1.76
N THR A 30 -20.28 3.83 0.63
CA THR A 30 -20.10 2.38 0.61
C THR A 30 -18.66 2.08 0.25
N LEU A 31 -18.07 1.08 0.92
CA LEU A 31 -16.72 0.63 0.66
C LEU A 31 -16.73 -0.88 0.53
N ARG A 32 -16.21 -1.38 -0.59
CA ARG A 32 -16.01 -2.80 -0.85
C ARG A 32 -14.54 -3.07 -1.07
N ARG A 33 -14.01 -4.10 -0.44
CA ARG A 33 -12.67 -4.61 -0.69
C ARG A 33 -12.72 -6.10 -0.98
N THR A 34 -12.14 -6.53 -2.09
CA THR A 34 -12.08 -7.93 -2.49
C THR A 34 -10.63 -8.38 -2.53
N LEU A 35 -10.33 -9.45 -1.80
CA LEU A 35 -9.06 -10.15 -1.82
C LEU A 35 -9.23 -11.43 -2.63
N SER A 36 -8.52 -11.58 -3.73
CA SER A 36 -8.49 -12.81 -4.54
C SER A 36 -7.08 -13.35 -4.66
N LEU A 37 -6.93 -14.67 -4.59
CA LEU A 37 -5.67 -15.37 -4.77
C LEU A 37 -5.80 -16.31 -5.97
N ALA A 38 -5.02 -16.06 -7.02
CA ALA A 38 -4.93 -16.91 -8.19
C ALA A 38 -3.47 -17.30 -8.42
N GLY A 39 -3.17 -18.60 -8.31
CA GLY A 39 -1.80 -19.10 -8.33
C GLY A 39 -0.97 -18.42 -7.23
N ARG A 40 0.08 -17.71 -7.64
CA ARG A 40 0.98 -16.97 -6.73
C ARG A 40 0.68 -15.46 -6.68
N THR A 41 -0.50 -15.03 -7.13
CA THR A 41 -0.86 -13.60 -7.18
C THR A 41 -2.07 -13.32 -6.29
N LEU A 42 -1.86 -12.48 -5.27
CA LEU A 42 -2.91 -11.85 -4.47
C LEU A 42 -3.26 -10.50 -5.10
N VAL A 43 -4.55 -10.26 -5.31
CA VAL A 43 -5.08 -8.94 -5.71
C VAL A 43 -6.00 -8.43 -4.59
N SER A 44 -5.75 -7.20 -4.15
CA SER A 44 -6.61 -6.45 -3.24
C SER A 44 -7.27 -5.32 -4.02
N ALA A 45 -8.48 -5.56 -4.51
CA ALA A 45 -9.28 -4.56 -5.20
C ALA A 45 -10.18 -3.80 -4.21
N THR A 46 -10.31 -2.49 -4.40
CA THR A 46 -11.14 -1.61 -3.58
C THR A 46 -12.10 -0.83 -4.47
N GLU A 47 -13.33 -0.67 -4.03
CA GLU A 47 -14.34 0.19 -4.62
C GLU A 47 -14.94 1.07 -3.53
N LEU A 48 -14.93 2.38 -3.74
CA LEU A 48 -15.53 3.38 -2.86
C LEU A 48 -16.59 4.15 -3.65
N ALA A 49 -17.79 4.28 -3.09
CA ALA A 49 -18.83 5.14 -3.65
C ALA A 49 -19.29 6.16 -2.61
N ASN A 50 -19.40 7.42 -3.02
CA ASN A 50 -19.96 8.49 -2.20
C ASN A 50 -21.50 8.45 -2.29
N THR A 51 -22.16 8.07 -1.19
CA THR A 51 -23.62 8.01 -1.09
C THR A 51 -24.21 9.19 -0.32
N GLY A 52 -23.36 10.13 0.10
CA GLY A 52 -23.77 11.36 0.77
C GLY A 52 -24.15 12.47 -0.20
N SER A 53 -24.52 13.62 0.36
CA SER A 53 -24.84 14.85 -0.38
C SER A 53 -23.66 15.83 -0.51
N SER A 54 -22.55 15.57 0.19
CA SER A 54 -21.33 16.38 0.15
C SER A 54 -20.22 15.68 -0.64
N ARG A 55 -19.23 16.42 -1.16
CA ARG A 55 -18.02 15.84 -1.74
C ARG A 55 -17.27 15.02 -0.70
N LEU A 56 -16.76 13.85 -1.09
CA LEU A 56 -15.92 12.98 -0.27
C LEU A 56 -14.46 13.19 -0.68
N ALA A 57 -13.74 14.02 0.08
CA ALA A 57 -12.32 14.28 -0.10
C ALA A 57 -11.51 13.54 0.98
N LEU A 58 -10.68 12.57 0.58
CA LEU A 58 -9.89 11.77 1.51
C LEU A 58 -8.58 11.27 0.90
N GLU A 59 -7.68 10.82 1.77
CA GLU A 59 -6.50 10.05 1.39
C GLU A 59 -6.72 8.59 1.76
N TRP A 60 -6.49 7.70 0.81
CA TRP A 60 -6.44 6.26 1.04
C TRP A 60 -5.01 5.78 0.86
N PHE A 61 -4.58 4.83 1.67
CA PHE A 61 -3.32 4.12 1.47
C PHE A 61 -3.45 2.70 1.97
N ALA A 62 -2.62 1.81 1.44
CA ALA A 62 -2.37 0.53 2.07
C ALA A 62 -1.13 0.63 2.95
N HIS A 63 -1.16 -0.12 4.05
CA HIS A 63 -0.07 -0.23 5.01
C HIS A 63 0.45 -1.68 5.06
N PRO A 64 1.04 -2.20 3.96
CA PRO A 64 1.55 -3.56 3.92
C PRO A 64 2.87 -3.68 4.69
N PHE A 65 3.09 -4.80 5.38
CA PHE A 65 4.35 -5.09 6.05
C PHE A 65 5.06 -6.25 5.36
N PHE A 66 6.26 -6.00 4.89
CA PHE A 66 7.12 -6.96 4.19
C PHE A 66 8.30 -7.35 5.07
N ALA A 67 8.74 -8.60 4.96
CA ALA A 67 9.96 -9.06 5.61
C ALA A 67 11.20 -8.44 4.94
N VAL A 68 12.21 -8.10 5.75
CA VAL A 68 13.50 -7.57 5.25
C VAL A 68 14.58 -8.65 5.38
N PRO A 69 15.32 -8.98 4.31
CA PRO A 69 16.42 -9.95 4.41
C PRO A 69 17.59 -9.45 5.28
N ALA A 70 18.49 -10.38 5.61
CA ALA A 70 19.67 -10.14 6.44
C ALA A 70 20.73 -9.21 5.81
N ASP A 71 20.59 -8.80 4.55
CA ASP A 71 21.42 -7.78 3.90
C ASP A 71 20.78 -6.36 3.85
N GLY A 72 19.52 -6.23 4.24
CA GLY A 72 18.84 -4.94 4.40
C GLY A 72 18.24 -4.39 3.12
N ALA A 73 18.12 -5.23 2.09
CA ALA A 73 17.43 -4.86 0.86
C ALA A 73 15.92 -4.75 1.09
N CYS A 74 15.36 -3.54 0.95
CA CYS A 74 13.93 -3.27 1.18
C CYS A 74 13.10 -3.48 -0.09
N ALA A 75 13.40 -2.72 -1.15
CA ALA A 75 12.68 -2.78 -2.40
C ALA A 75 13.56 -2.31 -3.57
N ARG A 76 13.49 -2.99 -4.70
CA ARG A 76 13.97 -2.46 -5.98
C ARG A 76 12.83 -1.67 -6.61
N LEU A 77 13.08 -0.39 -6.87
CA LEU A 77 12.08 0.58 -7.28
C LEU A 77 12.26 1.00 -8.75
N PRO A 78 11.25 1.64 -9.36
CA PRO A 78 11.36 2.18 -10.72
C PRO A 78 12.50 3.21 -10.84
N ALA A 79 13.13 3.27 -12.01
CA ALA A 79 14.14 4.29 -12.30
C ALA A 79 13.56 5.70 -12.14
N GLY A 80 14.32 6.60 -11.52
CA GLY A 80 13.87 7.95 -11.15
C GLY A 80 13.25 8.05 -9.76
N SER A 81 13.06 6.92 -9.05
CA SER A 81 12.70 6.97 -7.62
C SER A 81 13.85 7.54 -6.79
N SER A 82 13.53 8.33 -5.78
CA SER A 82 14.54 8.91 -4.88
C SER A 82 13.98 9.13 -3.46
N ILE A 83 14.89 9.30 -2.51
CA ILE A 83 14.57 9.59 -1.12
C ILE A 83 15.56 10.63 -0.61
N ALA A 84 15.11 11.58 0.21
CA ALA A 84 15.99 12.57 0.81
C ALA A 84 17.04 11.88 1.72
N ASP A 85 18.17 12.54 1.94
CA ASP A 85 19.16 12.05 2.89
C ASP A 85 18.54 11.97 4.29
N ASN A 86 18.59 10.78 4.89
CA ASN A 86 17.96 10.49 6.17
C ASN A 86 18.72 9.35 6.87
N PRO A 87 18.50 9.10 8.18
CA PRO A 87 19.24 8.07 8.91
C PRO A 87 18.76 6.63 8.67
N GLY A 88 17.62 6.42 8.00
CA GLY A 88 16.98 5.10 7.85
C GLY A 88 17.28 4.42 6.52
N PHE A 89 17.24 5.14 5.39
CA PHE A 89 17.18 4.53 4.06
C PHE A 89 18.12 5.19 3.04
N ALA A 90 18.72 4.37 2.17
CA ALA A 90 19.58 4.82 1.08
C ALA A 90 19.33 3.98 -0.18
N PHE A 91 19.66 4.58 -1.33
CA PHE A 91 19.73 3.85 -2.58
C PHE A 91 21.12 3.28 -2.85
N THR A 92 21.16 2.08 -3.42
CA THR A 92 22.31 1.53 -4.14
C THR A 92 21.84 1.12 -5.53
N GLY A 93 22.06 1.99 -6.52
CA GLY A 93 21.37 1.88 -7.81
C GLY A 93 19.86 2.02 -7.65
N LEU A 94 19.08 1.06 -8.16
CA LEU A 94 17.61 1.02 -8.02
C LEU A 94 17.12 0.40 -6.70
N GLN A 95 18.04 -0.11 -5.88
CA GLN A 95 17.71 -0.81 -4.64
C GLN A 95 17.64 0.17 -3.48
N LEU A 96 16.46 0.34 -2.89
CA LEU A 96 16.30 0.93 -1.57
C LEU A 96 16.76 -0.07 -0.50
N ARG A 97 17.58 0.41 0.43
CA ARG A 97 18.17 -0.36 1.52
C ARG A 97 18.06 0.39 2.83
N GLU A 98 18.05 -0.37 3.92
CA GLU A 98 18.33 0.18 5.24
C GLU A 98 19.77 0.71 5.29
N ARG A 99 19.96 1.96 5.73
CA ARG A 99 21.30 2.55 5.97
C ARG A 99 22.00 1.95 7.17
N ARG A 100 21.20 1.52 8.13
CA ARG A 100 21.61 0.89 9.38
C ARG A 100 20.58 -0.15 9.72
N ARG A 101 20.98 -1.15 10.50
CA ARG A 101 20.00 -2.06 11.08
C ARG A 101 19.23 -1.36 12.19
N PHE A 102 17.91 -1.45 12.11
CA PHE A 102 17.02 -1.06 13.19
C PHE A 102 17.12 -2.11 14.29
N ALA A 103 17.35 -1.68 15.53
CA ALA A 103 17.62 -2.60 16.64
C ALA A 103 16.35 -3.00 17.41
N ARG A 104 15.33 -2.15 17.40
CA ARG A 104 14.08 -2.29 18.17
C ARG A 104 12.91 -1.67 17.41
N GLN A 105 11.68 -1.97 17.86
CA GLN A 105 10.46 -1.45 17.23
C GLN A 105 10.37 0.08 17.26
N ASP A 106 10.83 0.70 18.35
CA ASP A 106 10.85 2.16 18.59
C ASP A 106 12.05 2.87 17.93
N ASP A 107 12.96 2.10 17.33
CA ASP A 107 14.13 2.58 16.59
C ASP A 107 13.88 2.61 15.06
N GLY A 108 12.61 2.51 14.65
CA GLY A 108 12.23 2.57 13.24
C GLY A 108 12.45 3.94 12.60
N HIS A 109 12.29 3.99 11.27
CA HIS A 109 12.36 5.22 10.51
C HIS A 109 11.21 5.31 9.49
N MET A 110 10.68 6.52 9.33
CA MET A 110 9.66 6.86 8.35
C MET A 110 10.17 8.01 7.49
N ASP A 111 9.97 7.93 6.18
CA ASP A 111 10.26 9.05 5.29
C ASP A 111 9.43 8.97 4.01
N THR A 112 9.45 10.05 3.23
CA THR A 112 8.73 10.16 1.96
C THR A 112 9.61 9.68 0.80
N LEU A 113 9.13 8.68 0.09
CA LEU A 113 9.71 8.21 -1.16
C LEU A 113 9.13 9.00 -2.32
N GLN A 114 10.00 9.65 -3.10
CA GLN A 114 9.62 10.26 -4.37
C GLN A 114 9.61 9.18 -5.45
N LEU A 115 8.45 9.00 -6.07
CA LEU A 115 8.27 8.12 -7.23
C LEU A 115 8.36 8.93 -8.54
N PRO A 116 8.71 8.27 -9.67
CA PRO A 116 8.63 8.90 -10.97
C PRO A 116 7.22 9.44 -11.24
N PRO A 117 7.09 10.63 -11.87
CA PRO A 117 5.79 11.23 -12.10
C PRO A 117 4.96 10.39 -13.08
N ALA A 118 3.63 10.44 -12.92
CA ALA A 118 2.65 9.88 -13.84
C ALA A 118 2.79 8.37 -14.14
N ALA A 119 3.44 7.61 -13.26
CA ALA A 119 3.59 6.16 -13.38
C ALA A 119 2.93 5.42 -12.23
N THR A 120 2.34 4.26 -12.51
CA THR A 120 1.93 3.33 -11.44
C THR A 120 3.17 2.77 -10.76
N LEU A 121 3.02 2.39 -9.49
CA LEU A 121 4.11 1.79 -8.73
C LEU A 121 4.23 0.32 -9.12
N VAL A 122 5.44 -0.11 -9.45
CA VAL A 122 5.85 -1.52 -9.50
C VAL A 122 7.18 -1.64 -8.76
N ALA A 123 7.22 -2.45 -7.71
CA ALA A 123 8.40 -2.66 -6.89
C ALA A 123 8.64 -4.16 -6.67
N ASP A 124 9.90 -4.57 -6.67
CA ASP A 124 10.32 -5.92 -6.33
C ASP A 124 10.87 -5.91 -4.89
N LEU A 125 10.19 -6.56 -3.96
CA LEU A 125 10.59 -6.63 -2.55
C LEU A 125 11.26 -7.98 -2.27
N PRO A 126 12.57 -8.03 -1.99
CA PRO A 126 13.26 -9.26 -1.64
C PRO A 126 12.61 -9.97 -0.45
N HIS A 127 12.45 -11.29 -0.53
CA HIS A 127 11.82 -12.09 0.52
C HIS A 127 12.75 -13.22 0.98
N PRO A 128 13.01 -13.38 2.29
CA PRO A 128 14.02 -14.31 2.80
C PRO A 128 13.75 -15.78 2.46
N THR A 129 12.48 -16.19 2.33
CA THR A 129 12.10 -17.59 2.05
C THR A 129 11.56 -17.84 0.64
N HIS A 130 11.15 -16.78 -0.08
CA HIS A 130 10.39 -16.91 -1.33
C HIS A 130 11.02 -16.14 -2.49
N GLY A 131 12.23 -15.59 -2.30
CA GLY A 131 12.96 -14.83 -3.30
C GLY A 131 12.46 -13.38 -3.38
N CYS A 132 11.20 -13.17 -3.78
CA CYS A 132 10.64 -11.84 -4.01
C CYS A 132 9.12 -11.77 -3.80
N VAL A 133 8.61 -10.59 -3.49
CA VAL A 133 7.22 -10.18 -3.68
C VAL A 133 7.23 -9.01 -4.66
N ARG A 134 6.67 -9.20 -5.86
CA ARG A 134 6.42 -8.10 -6.78
C ARG A 134 5.12 -7.39 -6.37
N PHE A 135 5.24 -6.15 -5.93
CA PHE A 135 4.14 -5.29 -5.51
C PHE A 135 3.81 -4.28 -6.61
N ALA A 136 2.54 -4.12 -6.96
CA ALA A 136 2.11 -3.16 -7.97
C ALA A 136 0.78 -2.49 -7.64
N THR A 137 0.62 -1.25 -8.10
CA THR A 137 -0.65 -0.50 -8.11
C THR A 137 -1.23 -0.45 -9.53
N ASP A 138 -2.54 -0.29 -9.66
CA ASP A 138 -3.19 0.11 -10.93
C ASP A 138 -3.49 1.61 -11.02
N PHE A 139 -3.09 2.36 -10.01
CA PHE A 139 -3.21 3.82 -9.91
C PHE A 139 -1.83 4.46 -9.77
N VAL A 140 -1.71 5.72 -10.20
CA VAL A 140 -0.53 6.55 -9.95
C VAL A 140 -0.62 7.06 -8.51
N PRO A 141 0.33 6.74 -7.62
CA PRO A 141 0.30 7.25 -6.24
C PRO A 141 0.56 8.76 -6.21
N ASP A 142 -0.18 9.50 -5.39
CA ASP A 142 0.03 10.93 -5.18
C ASP A 142 1.25 11.20 -4.29
N ARG A 143 1.54 10.28 -3.36
CA ARG A 143 2.78 10.21 -2.59
C ARG A 143 3.07 8.75 -2.22
N CYS A 144 4.30 8.48 -1.81
CA CYS A 144 4.65 7.18 -1.25
C CYS A 144 5.42 7.36 0.05
N ILE A 145 4.99 6.68 1.10
CA ILE A 145 5.71 6.65 2.39
C ILE A 145 6.45 5.33 2.48
N VAL A 146 7.66 5.37 3.02
CA VAL A 146 8.36 4.19 3.48
C VAL A 146 8.47 4.23 5.00
N TRP A 147 8.28 3.07 5.61
CA TRP A 147 8.48 2.89 7.04
C TRP A 147 9.19 1.58 7.30
N GLY A 148 10.07 1.52 8.29
CA GLY A 148 10.75 0.27 8.64
C GLY A 148 11.21 0.24 10.08
N ASN A 149 11.36 -0.97 10.62
CA ASN A 149 11.93 -1.24 11.93
C ASN A 149 12.66 -2.60 11.94
N ASP A 150 13.00 -3.11 13.12
CA ASP A 150 13.71 -4.38 13.32
C ASP A 150 12.97 -5.64 12.79
N ARG A 151 11.69 -5.52 12.43
CA ARG A 151 10.84 -6.64 12.02
C ARG A 151 10.39 -6.55 10.56
N THR A 152 10.08 -5.35 10.08
CA THR A 152 9.33 -5.17 8.83
C THR A 152 9.69 -3.89 8.11
N PHE A 153 9.45 -3.89 6.80
CA PHE A 153 9.47 -2.72 5.93
C PHE A 153 8.09 -2.51 5.32
N SER A 154 7.63 -1.27 5.20
CA SER A 154 6.39 -0.87 4.54
C SER A 154 6.70 0.06 3.37
N LEU A 155 5.97 -0.15 2.28
CA LEU A 155 5.95 0.70 1.11
C LEU A 155 4.49 1.07 0.84
N GLU A 156 4.15 2.31 1.13
CA GLU A 156 2.77 2.78 1.27
C GLU A 156 2.43 3.75 0.12
N PRO A 157 1.80 3.29 -0.97
CA PRO A 157 1.30 4.18 -2.01
C PRO A 157 0.01 4.85 -1.52
N TYR A 158 0.03 6.18 -1.42
CA TYR A 158 -1.13 6.98 -1.09
C TYR A 158 -1.88 7.40 -2.35
N LEU A 159 -3.20 7.48 -2.23
CA LEU A 159 -4.14 7.87 -3.26
C LEU A 159 -5.05 8.97 -2.70
N VAL A 160 -5.00 10.15 -3.30
CA VAL A 160 -5.92 11.25 -3.02
C VAL A 160 -7.19 11.05 -3.84
N LEU A 161 -8.32 11.18 -3.15
CA LEU A 161 -9.66 10.96 -3.69
C LEU A 161 -10.50 12.21 -3.45
N ASP A 162 -11.19 12.68 -4.50
CA ASP A 162 -12.25 13.69 -4.43
C ASP A 162 -13.44 13.17 -5.25
N LEU A 163 -14.46 12.67 -4.55
CA LEU A 163 -15.65 12.08 -5.16
C LEU A 163 -16.86 12.98 -4.96
N ALA A 164 -17.47 13.43 -6.05
CA ALA A 164 -18.77 14.10 -6.03
C ALA A 164 -19.87 13.17 -5.46
N PRO A 165 -20.98 13.72 -4.96
CA PRO A 165 -22.16 12.93 -4.60
C PRO A 165 -22.57 11.97 -5.72
N GLY A 166 -22.75 10.69 -5.39
CA GLY A 166 -23.08 9.62 -6.35
C GLY A 166 -21.92 9.08 -7.18
N ALA A 167 -20.72 9.66 -7.09
CA ALA A 167 -19.54 9.16 -7.80
C ALA A 167 -18.91 7.95 -7.08
N SER A 168 -18.26 7.09 -7.87
CA SER A 168 -17.48 5.97 -7.37
C SER A 168 -16.08 5.92 -7.99
N ARG A 169 -15.16 5.25 -7.30
CA ARG A 169 -13.81 4.98 -7.79
C ARG A 169 -13.36 3.58 -7.38
N THR A 170 -12.64 2.93 -8.28
CA THR A 170 -12.02 1.63 -8.07
C THR A 170 -10.51 1.73 -8.23
N TRP A 171 -9.79 0.91 -7.47
CA TRP A 171 -8.33 0.77 -7.56
C TRP A 171 -7.91 -0.58 -6.97
N SER A 172 -6.69 -1.02 -7.26
CA SER A 172 -6.18 -2.30 -6.79
C SER A 172 -4.69 -2.29 -6.51
N LEU A 173 -4.33 -3.22 -5.62
CA LEU A 173 -2.96 -3.61 -5.33
C LEU A 173 -2.76 -5.06 -5.74
N ARG A 174 -1.61 -5.36 -6.34
CA ARG A 174 -1.21 -6.71 -6.74
C ARG A 174 0.06 -7.10 -6.01
N TYR A 175 0.09 -8.32 -5.49
CA TYR A 175 1.23 -8.95 -4.85
C TYR A 175 1.47 -10.29 -5.54
N THR A 176 2.57 -10.42 -6.29
CA THR A 176 2.98 -11.69 -6.88
C THR A 176 4.16 -12.25 -6.11
N PHE A 177 3.96 -13.40 -5.47
CA PHE A 177 4.96 -14.06 -4.64
C PHE A 177 5.88 -14.92 -5.51
N GLY A 178 7.17 -14.98 -5.22
CA GLY A 178 8.14 -15.83 -5.92
C GLY A 178 9.00 -15.08 -6.94
N THR A 179 9.98 -15.79 -7.49
CA THR A 179 10.69 -15.37 -8.70
C THR A 179 9.76 -15.50 -9.91
N ALA A 180 9.75 -14.49 -10.77
CA ALA A 180 9.17 -14.62 -12.11
C ALA A 180 9.95 -15.64 -12.94
#